data_AF-A0A2P5CHI3-F1
#
_entry.id   AF-A0A2P5CHI3-F1
#
_cell.length_a   1.000
_cell.length_b   1.000
_cell.length_c   1.000
_cell.angle_alpha   90.00
_cell.angle_beta   90.00
_cell.angle_gamma   90.00
#
_symmetry.space_group_name_H-M   'P 1'
#
loop_
_entity.id
_entity.type
_entity.pdbx_description
1 polymer ?
#
loop_
_entity_poly.entity_id
_entity_poly.type
_entity_poly.pdbx_seq_one_letter_code
_entity_poly.pdbx_strand_id
1 'polypeptide(L)'
;EFERSWVIPRSCLDLLQLGHGFHVNKRAKILWEVAVPAGFGAIWLERNKRIFEGSKECSDLLWDRVRYWVAIWLHDVKDFNNLPFSVVVRDWRPLL
;
A
#
# COMPACT_ATOMS: atom_id res chain seq x y z
N GLU A 1 19.84 5.81 24.59
CA GLU A 1 18.38 6.06 24.71
C GLU A 1 17.75 5.96 23.34
N PHE A 2 16.88 4.97 23.08
CA PHE A 2 16.11 4.89 21.84
C PHE A 2 14.76 5.60 22.04
N GLU A 3 14.78 6.91 22.30
CA GLU A 3 13.58 7.74 22.41
C GLU A 3 13.00 8.11 21.03
N ARG A 4 12.56 7.12 20.26
CA ARG A 4 11.62 7.37 19.16
C ARG A 4 10.52 6.33 19.25
N SER A 5 9.40 6.70 19.86
CA SER A 5 8.16 5.94 19.73
C SER A 5 7.80 5.93 18.24
N TRP A 6 8.13 4.82 17.57
CA TRP A 6 7.71 4.63 16.20
C TRP A 6 6.21 4.38 16.21
N VAL A 7 5.46 5.26 15.54
CA VAL A 7 4.00 5.19 15.42
C VAL A 7 3.68 4.78 13.99
N ILE A 8 2.77 3.82 13.82
CA ILE A 8 2.22 3.44 12.53
C ILE A 8 1.62 4.70 11.88
N PRO A 9 2.03 5.09 10.66
CA PRO A 9 1.45 6.24 9.98
C PRO A 9 -0.08 6.12 9.89
N ARG A 10 -0.81 7.21 10.14
CA ARG A 10 -2.28 7.22 10.13
C ARG A 10 -2.86 6.74 8.79
N SER A 11 -2.16 7.04 7.70
CA SER A 11 -2.42 6.53 6.36
C SER A 11 -2.46 4.99 6.24
N CYS A 12 -1.67 4.28 7.05
CA CYS A 12 -1.68 2.83 7.10
C CYS A 12 -2.87 2.30 7.90
N LEU A 13 -3.35 3.06 8.89
CA LEU A 13 -4.62 2.77 9.55
C LEU A 13 -5.80 3.04 8.61
N ASP A 14 -5.72 4.08 7.77
CA ASP A 14 -6.72 4.35 6.73
C ASP A 14 -6.75 3.24 5.69
N LEU A 15 -5.58 2.69 5.32
CA LEU A 15 -5.51 1.42 4.59
C LEU A 15 -6.23 0.35 5.38
N LEU A 16 -5.88 0.04 6.62
CA LEU A 16 -6.56 -1.01 7.41
C LEU A 16 -8.08 -0.80 7.57
N GLN A 17 -8.58 0.43 7.50
CA GLN A 17 -10.01 0.78 7.51
C GLN A 17 -10.73 0.59 6.16
N LEU A 18 -10.01 0.66 5.03
CA LEU A 18 -10.54 0.23 3.71
C LEU A 18 -11.02 -1.24 3.74
N GLY A 19 -10.60 -2.02 4.74
CA GLY A 19 -11.02 -3.40 5.01
C GLY A 19 -12.49 -3.55 5.37
N HIS A 20 -13.23 -2.47 5.64
CA HIS A 20 -14.71 -2.55 5.70
C HIS A 20 -15.34 -3.03 4.38
N GLY A 21 -14.57 -3.06 3.28
CA GLY A 21 -14.96 -3.56 1.96
C GLY A 21 -14.97 -5.09 1.77
N PHE A 22 -14.84 -5.92 2.83
CA PHE A 22 -14.97 -7.39 2.75
C PHE A 22 -16.24 -7.87 2.00
N HIS A 23 -17.26 -7.01 1.89
CA HIS A 23 -18.59 -7.32 1.37
C HIS A 23 -18.94 -6.65 0.03
N VAL A 24 -18.02 -5.92 -0.63
CA VAL A 24 -18.38 -5.11 -1.82
C VAL A 24 -18.32 -5.94 -3.11
N ASN A 25 -17.15 -6.49 -3.47
CA ASN A 25 -17.01 -7.40 -4.62
C ASN A 25 -15.65 -8.14 -4.61
N LYS A 26 -15.51 -9.13 -5.50
CA LYS A 26 -14.30 -9.96 -5.64
C LYS A 26 -13.03 -9.13 -5.92
N ARG A 27 -13.13 -8.05 -6.72
CA ARG A 27 -12.00 -7.18 -7.05
C ARG A 27 -11.50 -6.40 -5.84
N ALA A 28 -12.42 -5.80 -5.06
CA ALA A 28 -12.09 -5.11 -3.82
C ALA A 28 -11.39 -6.03 -2.82
N LYS A 29 -11.81 -7.30 -2.71
CA LYS A 29 -11.14 -8.30 -1.89
C LYS A 29 -9.71 -8.59 -2.37
N ILE A 30 -9.51 -8.81 -3.66
CA ILE A 30 -8.16 -9.07 -4.20
C ILE A 30 -7.26 -7.84 -4.00
N LEU A 31 -7.77 -6.64 -4.28
CA LEU A 31 -7.06 -5.39 -4.04
C LEU A 31 -6.62 -5.26 -2.58
N TRP A 32 -7.50 -5.64 -1.65
CA TRP A 32 -7.20 -5.65 -0.23
C TRP A 32 -6.06 -6.61 0.14
N GLU A 33 -6.16 -7.84 -0.37
CA GLU A 33 -5.17 -8.91 -0.14
C GLU A 33 -3.77 -8.51 -0.62
N VAL A 34 -3.66 -7.65 -1.65
CA VAL A 34 -2.37 -7.12 -2.14
C VAL A 34 -1.96 -5.81 -1.47
N ALA A 35 -2.90 -4.91 -1.17
CA ALA A 35 -2.60 -3.59 -0.61
C ALA A 35 -2.09 -3.66 0.83
N VAL A 36 -2.63 -4.59 1.63
CA VAL A 36 -2.23 -4.72 3.04
C VAL A 36 -0.76 -5.16 3.19
N PRO A 37 -0.29 -6.24 2.53
CA PRO A 37 1.12 -6.62 2.61
C PRO A 37 2.06 -5.60 1.96
N ALA A 38 1.64 -4.93 0.88
CA ALA A 38 2.42 -3.84 0.28
C ALA A 38 2.60 -2.67 1.26
N GLY A 39 1.53 -2.32 2.00
CA GLY A 39 1.56 -1.34 3.09
C GLY A 39 2.56 -1.71 4.18
N PHE A 40 2.48 -2.94 4.70
CA PHE A 40 3.42 -3.42 5.71
C PHE A 40 4.87 -3.45 5.22
N GLY A 41 5.11 -3.86 3.97
CA GLY A 41 6.43 -3.84 3.36
C GLY A 41 7.00 -2.42 3.22
N ALA A 42 6.18 -1.46 2.80
CA ALA A 42 6.58 -0.06 2.69
C ALA A 42 6.95 0.55 4.05
N ILE A 43 6.13 0.27 5.07
CA ILE A 43 6.37 0.65 6.47
C ILE A 43 7.67 0.05 7.01
N TRP A 44 7.87 -1.26 6.80
CA TRP A 44 9.06 -1.96 7.25
C TRP A 44 10.33 -1.36 6.64
N LEU A 45 10.31 -1.13 5.33
CA LEU A 45 11.43 -0.51 4.63
C LEU A 45 11.70 0.92 5.12
N GLU A 46 10.65 1.71 5.34
CA GLU A 46 10.77 3.08 5.87
C GLU A 46 11.40 3.09 7.27
N ARG A 47 10.94 2.20 8.15
CA ARG A 47 11.52 2.04 9.48
C ARG A 47 13.00 1.66 9.41
N ASN A 48 13.36 0.71 8.55
CA ASN A 48 14.75 0.30 8.38
C ASN A 48 15.61 1.45 7.86
N LYS A 49 15.15 2.19 6.85
CA LYS A 49 15.86 3.39 6.36
C LYS A 49 16.07 4.43 7.46
N ARG A 50 15.05 4.72 8.29
CA ARG A 50 15.21 5.63 9.43
C ARG A 50 16.27 5.17 10.43
N ILE A 51 16.40 3.85 10.64
CA ILE A 51 17.36 3.28 11.59
C ILE A 51 18.77 3.29 11.00
N PHE A 52 18.94 2.84 9.75
CA PHE A 52 20.25 2.65 9.13
C PHE A 52 20.81 3.90 8.46
N GLU A 53 19.96 4.73 7.88
CA GLU A 53 20.34 5.91 7.09
C GLU A 53 20.03 7.22 7.83
N GLY A 54 19.25 7.18 8.92
CA GLY A 54 18.81 8.37 9.64
C GLY A 54 17.84 9.27 8.85
N SER A 55 17.42 8.84 7.66
CA SER A 55 16.56 9.60 6.74
C SER A 55 15.09 9.24 6.96
N LYS A 56 14.22 10.25 6.91
CA LYS A 56 12.75 10.08 6.95
C LYS A 56 12.21 10.26 5.54
N GLU A 57 11.49 9.25 5.03
CA GLU A 57 10.79 9.40 3.76
C GLU A 57 9.50 10.22 3.95
N CYS A 58 9.16 11.02 2.93
CA CYS A 58 7.86 11.68 2.86
C CYS A 58 6.74 10.64 2.73
N SER A 59 5.57 10.95 3.29
CA SER A 59 4.37 10.11 3.19
C SER A 59 4.02 9.79 1.74
N ASP A 60 4.21 10.73 0.81
CA ASP A 60 3.89 10.54 -0.60
C ASP A 60 4.75 9.45 -1.25
N LEU A 61 6.06 9.41 -0.95
CA LEU A 61 6.98 8.39 -1.45
C LEU A 61 6.65 7.00 -0.90
N LEU A 62 6.19 6.93 0.36
CA LEU A 62 5.73 5.68 0.95
C LEU A 62 4.49 5.16 0.21
N TRP A 63 3.53 6.04 -0.06
CA TRP A 63 2.32 5.70 -0.81
C TRP A 63 2.58 5.32 -2.26
N ASP A 64 3.50 6.01 -2.92
CA ASP A 64 3.88 5.69 -4.29
C ASP A 64 4.53 4.30 -4.36
N ARG A 65 5.33 3.93 -3.35
CA ARG A 65 5.87 2.57 -3.21
C ARG A 65 4.76 1.54 -3.01
N VAL A 66 3.78 1.80 -2.14
CA VAL A 66 2.63 0.89 -1.93
C VAL A 66 1.87 0.69 -3.24
N ARG A 67 1.52 1.78 -3.92
CA ARG A 67 0.80 1.75 -5.20
C ARG A 67 1.55 1.00 -6.27
N TYR A 68 2.86 1.17 -6.33
CA TYR A 68 3.73 0.47 -7.27
C TYR A 68 3.76 -1.04 -7.01
N TRP A 69 3.93 -1.47 -5.76
CA TRP A 69 3.89 -2.89 -5.40
C TRP A 69 2.53 -3.52 -5.69
N VAL A 70 1.44 -2.82 -5.35
CA VAL A 70 0.08 -3.26 -5.67
C VAL A 70 -0.10 -3.43 -7.19
N ALA A 71 0.35 -2.47 -7.98
CA ALA A 71 0.24 -2.55 -9.43
C ALA A 71 1.06 -3.72 -10.01
N ILE A 72 2.25 -4.00 -9.48
CA ILE A 72 3.04 -5.17 -9.87
C ILE A 72 2.28 -6.46 -9.56
N TRP A 73 1.75 -6.59 -8.34
CA TRP A 73 1.06 -7.82 -7.94
C TRP A 73 -0.28 -8.02 -8.64
N LEU A 74 -0.95 -6.94 -9.07
CA LEU A 74 -2.19 -7.01 -9.82
C LEU A 74 -2.00 -7.22 -11.33
N HIS A 75 -0.80 -6.96 -11.87
CA HIS A 75 -0.53 -7.01 -13.31
C HIS A 75 -0.93 -8.34 -13.96
N ASP A 76 -0.66 -9.45 -13.28
CA ASP A 76 -0.93 -10.81 -13.80
C ASP A 76 -2.26 -11.40 -13.28
N VAL A 77 -3.05 -10.63 -12.53
CA VAL A 77 -4.34 -11.09 -12.02
C VAL A 77 -5.40 -10.94 -13.11
N LYS A 78 -6.07 -12.05 -13.48
CA LYS A 78 -7.10 -12.08 -14.53
C LYS A 78 -8.21 -11.05 -14.34
N ASP A 79 -8.60 -10.75 -13.10
CA ASP A 79 -9.63 -9.76 -12.81
C ASP A 79 -9.17 -8.31 -13.09
N PHE A 80 -7.87 -8.06 -13.27
CA PHE A 80 -7.24 -6.73 -13.44
C PHE A 80 -6.45 -6.56 -14.74
N ASN A 81 -6.27 -7.61 -15.53
CA ASN A 81 -5.45 -7.61 -16.76
C ASN A 81 -5.87 -6.60 -17.85
N ASN A 82 -7.13 -6.14 -17.82
CA ASN A 82 -7.67 -5.14 -18.75
C ASN A 82 -7.40 -3.70 -18.29
N LEU A 83 -6.81 -3.50 -17.11
CA LEU A 83 -6.51 -2.18 -16.58
C LEU A 83 -5.05 -1.82 -16.86
N PRO A 84 -4.77 -0.63 -17.42
CA PRO A 84 -3.41 -0.17 -17.59
C PRO A 84 -2.70 -0.04 -16.24
N PHE A 85 -1.45 -0.47 -16.16
CA PHE A 85 -0.62 -0.34 -14.95
C PHE A 85 -0.63 1.09 -14.38
N SER A 86 -0.57 2.09 -15.25
CA SER A 86 -0.61 3.52 -14.86
C SER A 86 -1.91 3.93 -14.17
N VAL A 87 -3.03 3.29 -14.48
CA VAL A 87 -4.31 3.52 -13.81
C VAL A 87 -4.26 2.96 -12.40
N VAL A 88 -3.78 1.72 -12.23
CA VAL A 88 -3.65 1.05 -10.92
C VAL A 88 -2.70 1.80 -9.98
N VAL A 89 -1.61 2.36 -10.52
CA VAL A 89 -0.70 3.20 -9.73
C VAL A 89 -1.35 4.51 -9.34
N ARG A 90 -2.10 5.19 -10.23
CA ARG A 90 -2.57 6.55 -9.95
C ARG A 90 -3.84 6.59 -9.10
N ASP A 91 -4.80 5.69 -9.36
CA ASP A 91 -6.13 5.74 -8.79
C ASP A 91 -6.70 4.35 -8.55
N TRP A 92 -7.17 4.09 -7.33
CA TRP A 92 -7.77 2.82 -6.96
C TRP A 92 -9.30 2.83 -7.06
N ARG A 93 -9.93 3.98 -7.31
CA ARG A 93 -11.39 4.07 -7.52
C ARG A 93 -11.90 3.16 -8.65
N PRO A 94 -11.18 3.00 -9.79
CA PRO A 94 -11.61 2.08 -10.85
C PRO A 94 -11.50 0.59 -10.49
N LEU A 95 -10.88 0.27 -9.34
CA LEU A 95 -10.63 -1.10 -8.88
C LEU A 95 -11.73 -1.62 -7.94
N LEU A 96 -12.55 -0.71 -7.41
CA LEU A 96 -13.68 -0.95 -6.51
C LEU A 96 -14.99 -1.02 -7.31
#